data_AF-A0A962R9N5-F1
#
_entry.id   AF-A0A962R9N5-F1
#
_cell.length_a   1.000
_cell.length_b   1.000
_cell.length_c   1.000
_cell.angle_alpha   90.00
_cell.angle_beta   90.00
_cell.angle_gamma   90.00
#
_symmetry.space_group_name_H-M   'P 1'
#
loop_
_entity.id
_entity.type
_entity.pdbx_description
1 polymer ?
#
loop_
_entity_poly.entity_id
_entity_poly.type
_entity_poly.pdbx_seq_one_letter_code
_entity_poly.pdbx_strand_id
1 'polypeptide(L)'
;MKLHSVRSPFTAFAHDLIMIAAAWLSAFWLRFNLGPIPEESLSVALQTLPLLLVVQGGAFYVFGLYRGVWRFASLPDLLRIGQAVLLGVLVSAALLFMATRMGGIPRSVFPLYAVFLVGFLGVPRFLYRLTKDHNFRPGSGQQVLIVGAGRAGEMLVRDLFRHVERSYFPVAFVDDDRAKLGKEIHGVRVVGASNDIVDVVRQYSIDVVLIALPSASAVDVRHIIEECELSGVPFRITPRLDDLLSGKTSVSELREVSIEDLLGRDQVTLDWGAISQGLRGKSVLVTGGGGSIGSELCRQISRLSPALLIVADRGEFNLYSIEMELRASFPSLPLHVRLVDVTDAAAIEKVFADYKPNVVFHAAAYKHVP
;
A
#
# COMPACT_ATOMS: atom_id res chain seq x y z
N MET A 1 -25.40 -9.72 17.08
CA MET A 1 -26.12 -8.65 16.37
C MET A 1 -25.08 -7.79 15.64
N LYS A 2 -25.00 -7.90 14.31
CA LYS A 2 -23.93 -7.28 13.49
C LYS A 2 -24.16 -5.76 13.37
N LEU A 3 -23.41 -4.96 14.10
CA LEU A 3 -23.35 -3.49 13.95
C LEU A 3 -22.56 -3.12 12.67
N HIS A 4 -23.16 -3.34 11.51
CA HIS A 4 -22.55 -2.97 10.21
C HIS A 4 -22.93 -1.57 9.71
N SER A 5 -23.82 -0.83 10.39
CA SER A 5 -24.44 0.38 9.80
C SER A 5 -23.84 1.74 10.18
N VAL A 6 -22.87 1.84 11.10
CA VAL A 6 -22.40 3.15 11.62
C VAL A 6 -21.23 3.74 10.83
N ARG A 7 -21.17 3.50 9.52
CA ARG A 7 -20.06 3.97 8.65
C ARG A 7 -20.34 5.27 7.91
N SER A 8 -21.57 5.79 7.92
CA SER A 8 -21.88 7.05 7.24
C SER A 8 -21.74 8.25 8.19
N PRO A 9 -21.15 9.38 7.75
CA PRO A 9 -21.15 10.63 8.51
C PRO A 9 -22.53 11.05 8.98
N PHE A 10 -23.55 10.72 8.18
CA PHE A 10 -24.95 10.95 8.50
C PHE A 10 -25.41 10.18 9.75
N THR A 11 -25.06 8.89 9.87
CA THR A 11 -25.43 8.09 11.06
C THR A 11 -24.79 8.59 12.35
N ALA A 12 -23.52 9.01 12.30
CA ALA A 12 -22.85 9.58 13.46
C ALA A 12 -23.43 10.95 13.85
N PHE A 13 -23.76 11.78 12.86
CA PHE A 13 -24.44 13.05 13.11
C PHE A 13 -25.83 12.85 13.74
N ALA A 14 -26.62 11.91 13.22
CA ALA A 14 -27.93 11.58 13.78
C ALA A 14 -27.81 11.05 15.22
N HIS A 15 -26.83 10.18 15.49
CA HIS A 15 -26.54 9.72 16.86
C HIS A 15 -26.24 10.89 17.80
N ASP A 16 -25.36 11.80 17.40
CA ASP A 16 -24.94 12.90 18.26
C ASP A 16 -26.08 13.91 18.51
N LEU A 17 -26.99 14.13 17.55
CA LEU A 17 -28.21 14.92 17.77
C LEU A 17 -29.12 14.27 18.83
N ILE A 18 -29.25 12.94 18.81
CA ILE A 18 -30.01 12.21 19.84
C ILE A 18 -29.30 12.37 21.20
N MET A 19 -27.97 12.30 21.24
CA MET A 19 -27.20 12.48 22.48
C MET A 19 -27.33 13.90 23.05
N ILE A 20 -27.48 14.93 22.22
CA ILE A 20 -27.79 16.30 22.67
C ILE A 20 -29.11 16.31 23.45
N ALA A 21 -30.17 15.74 22.88
CA ALA A 21 -31.48 15.69 23.52
C ALA A 21 -31.46 14.86 24.81
N ALA A 22 -30.81 13.69 24.76
CA ALA A 22 -30.66 12.82 25.93
C ALA A 22 -29.91 13.53 27.06
N ALA A 23 -28.77 14.16 26.77
CA ALA A 23 -27.97 14.86 27.78
C ALA A 23 -28.74 16.03 28.42
N TRP A 24 -29.52 16.77 27.62
CA TRP A 24 -30.33 17.89 28.12
C TRP A 24 -31.41 17.42 29.10
N LEU A 25 -32.17 16.39 28.73
CA LEU A 25 -33.19 15.82 29.60
C LEU A 25 -32.59 15.15 30.84
N SER A 26 -31.45 14.45 30.71
CA SER A 26 -30.73 13.87 31.84
C SER A 26 -30.23 14.93 32.83
N ALA A 27 -29.81 16.10 32.35
CA ALA A 27 -29.38 17.20 33.21
C ALA A 27 -30.54 17.76 34.06
N PHE A 28 -31.73 17.91 33.47
CA PHE A 28 -32.95 18.27 34.22
C PHE A 28 -33.33 17.18 35.21
N TRP A 29 -33.32 15.92 34.79
CA TRP A 29 -33.67 14.80 35.66
C TRP A 29 -32.76 14.71 36.89
N LEU A 30 -31.43 14.82 36.70
CA LEU A 30 -30.48 14.84 37.81
C LEU A 30 -30.63 16.10 38.68
N ARG A 31 -30.95 17.26 38.09
CA ARG A 31 -31.21 18.49 38.83
C ARG A 31 -32.39 18.38 39.80
N PHE A 32 -33.36 17.52 39.49
CA PHE A 32 -34.50 17.21 40.36
C PHE A 32 -34.31 15.88 41.10
N ASN A 33 -33.06 15.53 41.43
CA ASN A 33 -32.69 14.36 42.24
C ASN A 33 -33.19 13.03 41.67
N LEU A 34 -33.21 12.89 40.34
CA LEU A 34 -33.72 11.70 39.64
C LEU A 34 -35.23 11.43 39.88
N GLY A 35 -35.95 12.42 40.40
CA GLY A 35 -37.40 12.41 40.57
C GLY A 35 -38.15 12.96 39.37
N PRO A 36 -39.49 13.09 39.49
CA PRO A 36 -40.32 13.72 38.46
C PRO A 36 -39.93 15.19 38.28
N ILE A 37 -39.70 15.58 37.03
CA ILE A 37 -39.40 16.96 36.65
C ILE A 37 -40.71 17.77 36.73
N PRO A 38 -40.75 18.92 37.44
CA PRO A 38 -41.92 19.80 37.46
C PRO A 38 -42.35 20.19 36.04
N GLU A 39 -43.66 20.26 35.76
CA GLU A 39 -44.20 20.51 34.41
C GLU A 39 -43.70 21.81 33.79
N GLU A 40 -43.56 22.87 34.59
CA GLU A 40 -42.98 24.15 34.16
C GLU A 40 -41.52 23.98 33.71
N SER A 41 -40.72 23.20 34.45
CA SER A 41 -39.32 22.96 34.07
C SER A 41 -39.19 22.03 32.86
N LEU A 42 -40.09 21.05 32.72
CA LEU A 42 -40.12 20.15 31.58
C LEU A 42 -40.53 20.88 30.28
N SER A 43 -41.54 21.75 30.35
CA SER A 43 -41.95 22.56 29.21
C SER A 43 -40.84 23.51 28.75
N VAL A 44 -40.14 24.16 29.68
CA VAL A 44 -38.96 24.98 29.39
C VAL A 44 -37.83 24.13 28.78
N ALA A 45 -37.59 22.92 29.29
CA ALA A 45 -36.59 22.01 28.72
C ALA A 45 -36.91 21.65 27.26
N LEU A 46 -38.17 21.35 26.95
CA LEU A 46 -38.62 21.01 25.60
C LEU A 46 -38.60 22.21 24.64
N GLN A 47 -39.00 23.39 25.10
CA GLN A 47 -39.00 24.61 24.28
C GLN A 47 -37.59 25.09 23.93
N THR A 48 -36.61 24.85 24.81
CA THR A 48 -35.22 25.25 24.59
C THR A 48 -34.42 24.23 23.79
N LEU A 49 -34.87 22.97 23.71
CA LEU A 49 -34.18 21.89 23.01
C LEU A 49 -33.85 22.19 21.53
N PRO A 50 -34.73 22.78 20.70
CA PRO A 50 -34.41 23.10 19.32
C PRO A 50 -33.21 24.05 19.18
N LEU A 51 -33.10 25.05 20.07
CA LEU A 51 -31.97 25.97 20.10
C LEU A 51 -30.67 25.21 20.39
N LEU A 52 -30.70 24.32 21.40
CA LEU A 52 -29.53 23.50 21.74
C LEU A 52 -29.11 22.59 20.57
N LEU A 53 -30.06 21.96 19.89
CA LEU A 53 -29.76 21.11 18.73
C LEU A 53 -29.05 21.89 17.62
N VAL A 54 -29.51 23.10 17.33
CA VAL A 54 -28.90 23.96 16.29
C VAL A 54 -27.52 24.46 16.72
N VAL A 55 -27.41 25.03 17.91
CA VAL A 55 -26.14 25.61 18.40
C VAL A 55 -25.08 24.52 18.61
N GLN A 56 -25.45 23.43 19.28
CA GLN A 56 -24.54 22.35 19.60
C GLN A 56 -24.18 21.51 18.36
N GLY A 57 -25.16 21.25 17.48
CA GLY A 57 -24.91 20.60 16.19
C GLY A 57 -24.00 21.44 15.29
N GLY A 58 -24.19 22.76 15.26
CA GLY A 58 -23.31 23.70 14.59
C GLY A 58 -21.89 23.68 15.17
N ALA A 59 -21.75 23.68 16.50
CA ALA A 59 -20.46 23.57 17.17
C ALA A 59 -19.73 22.26 16.79
N PHE A 60 -20.43 21.13 16.76
CA PHE A 60 -19.83 19.86 16.33
C PHE A 60 -19.33 19.90 14.88
N TYR A 61 -20.05 20.59 14.00
CA TYR A 61 -19.62 20.80 12.62
C TYR A 61 -18.38 21.70 12.52
N VAL A 62 -18.35 22.84 13.24
CA VAL A 62 -17.22 23.79 13.25
C VAL A 62 -15.95 23.16 13.81
N PHE A 63 -16.04 22.43 14.92
CA PHE A 63 -14.91 21.70 15.50
C PHE A 63 -14.56 20.41 14.74
N GLY A 64 -15.28 20.10 13.66
CA GLY A 64 -14.94 19.02 12.75
C GLY A 64 -15.07 17.63 13.36
N LEU A 65 -16.00 17.41 14.31
CA LEU A 65 -16.22 16.10 14.94
C LEU A 65 -16.60 15.00 13.92
N TYR A 66 -17.04 15.40 12.73
CA TYR A 66 -17.42 14.49 11.63
C TYR A 66 -16.37 14.38 10.52
N ARG A 67 -15.23 15.09 10.62
CA ARG A 67 -14.13 14.95 9.65
C ARG A 67 -13.37 13.66 9.96
N GLY A 68 -13.71 12.58 9.26
CA GLY A 68 -13.05 11.27 9.41
C GLY A 68 -13.66 10.41 10.52
N VAL A 69 -14.99 10.39 10.57
CA VAL A 69 -15.99 9.93 11.57
C VAL A 69 -15.64 8.85 12.61
N TRP A 70 -14.60 8.03 12.47
CA TRP A 70 -14.12 7.12 13.53
C TRP A 70 -12.59 6.96 13.52
N ARG A 71 -11.88 8.04 13.20
CA ARG A 71 -10.41 8.14 13.21
C ARG A 71 -9.93 8.23 14.66
N PHE A 72 -9.76 7.08 15.30
CA PHE A 72 -9.01 6.91 16.56
C PHE A 72 -9.39 7.90 17.67
N ALA A 73 -10.33 7.50 18.52
CA ALA A 73 -10.57 8.11 19.83
C ALA A 73 -9.26 8.20 20.63
N SER A 74 -8.55 9.30 20.44
CA SER A 74 -7.28 9.66 21.04
C SER A 74 -7.53 10.81 22.03
N LEU A 75 -6.61 11.10 22.94
CA LEU A 75 -6.72 12.27 23.83
C LEU A 75 -7.13 13.56 23.08
N PRO A 76 -6.58 13.85 21.87
CA PRO A 76 -7.00 14.98 21.05
C PRO A 76 -8.49 15.01 20.67
N ASP A 77 -9.12 13.86 20.44
CA ASP A 77 -10.54 13.82 20.09
C ASP A 77 -11.44 14.09 21.30
N LEU A 78 -11.05 13.60 22.49
CA LEU A 78 -11.73 13.95 23.73
C LEU A 78 -11.61 15.45 24.03
N LEU A 79 -10.44 16.03 23.74
CA LEU A 79 -10.23 17.48 23.85
C LEU A 79 -11.11 18.26 22.86
N ARG A 80 -11.24 17.81 21.60
CA ARG A 80 -12.13 18.44 20.61
C ARG A 80 -13.60 18.35 21.02
N ILE A 81 -14.04 17.20 21.52
CA ILE A 81 -15.40 17.03 22.08
C ILE A 81 -15.58 18.01 23.25
N GLY A 82 -14.62 18.07 24.18
CA GLY A 82 -14.66 19.01 25.30
C GLY A 82 -14.77 20.47 24.85
N GLN A 83 -13.95 20.90 23.88
CA GLN A 83 -13.98 22.26 23.33
C GLN A 83 -15.30 22.57 22.60
N ALA A 84 -15.82 21.64 21.81
CA ALA A 84 -17.08 21.81 21.09
C ALA A 84 -18.28 21.86 22.05
N VAL A 85 -18.29 21.01 23.08
CA VAL A 85 -19.30 21.03 24.15
C VAL A 85 -19.22 22.34 24.92
N LEU A 86 -18.02 22.75 25.35
CA LEU A 86 -17.84 23.98 26.10
C LEU A 86 -18.31 25.21 25.32
N LEU A 87 -17.90 25.35 24.05
CA LEU A 87 -18.35 26.46 23.21
C LEU A 87 -19.87 26.44 23.01
N GLY A 88 -20.43 25.27 22.68
CA GLY A 88 -21.87 25.14 22.46
C GLY A 88 -22.71 25.44 23.71
N VAL A 89 -22.25 25.02 24.89
CA VAL A 89 -22.87 25.35 26.18
C VAL A 89 -22.81 26.85 26.46
N LEU A 90 -21.65 27.48 26.28
CA LEU A 90 -21.48 28.92 26.53
C LEU A 90 -22.35 29.77 25.59
N VAL A 91 -22.38 29.42 24.30
CA VAL A 91 -23.21 30.11 23.31
C VAL A 91 -24.69 29.89 23.60
N SER A 92 -25.10 28.67 23.92
CA SER A 92 -26.49 28.37 24.27
C SER A 92 -26.94 29.12 25.53
N ALA A 93 -26.10 29.15 26.57
CA ALA A 93 -26.37 29.90 27.81
C ALA A 93 -26.47 31.40 27.55
N ALA A 94 -25.58 31.98 26.74
CA ALA A 94 -25.62 33.39 26.35
C ALA A 94 -26.90 33.74 25.58
N LEU A 95 -27.28 32.92 24.59
CA LEU A 95 -28.50 33.14 23.80
C LEU A 95 -29.76 33.02 24.65
N LEU A 96 -29.84 32.02 25.54
CA LEU A 96 -30.97 31.87 26.46
C LEU A 96 -31.04 33.00 27.49
N PHE A 97 -29.89 33.51 27.95
CA PHE A 97 -29.86 34.69 28.81
C PHE A 97 -30.37 35.95 28.10
N MET A 98 -30.02 36.14 26.82
CA MET A 98 -30.51 37.27 26.05
C MET A 98 -32.01 37.15 25.72
N ALA A 99 -32.48 35.95 25.39
CA ALA A 99 -33.86 35.72 24.98
C ALA A 99 -34.86 35.72 26.15
N THR A 100 -34.53 35.05 27.25
CA THR A 100 -35.47 34.80 28.35
C THR A 100 -34.90 35.12 29.73
N ARG A 101 -33.72 35.75 29.80
CA ARG A 101 -32.98 36.00 31.07
C ARG A 101 -32.72 34.73 31.89
N MET A 102 -32.69 33.56 31.23
CA MET A 102 -32.64 32.24 31.87
C MET A 102 -33.83 31.97 32.82
N GLY A 103 -34.98 32.58 32.59
CA GLY A 103 -36.20 32.33 33.36
C GLY A 103 -36.63 30.86 33.28
N GLY A 104 -36.88 30.23 34.43
CA GLY A 104 -37.34 28.83 34.52
C GLY A 104 -36.25 27.77 34.32
N ILE A 105 -34.99 28.14 34.03
CA ILE A 105 -33.88 27.20 33.86
C ILE A 105 -32.97 27.25 35.09
N PRO A 106 -32.86 26.17 35.88
CA PRO A 106 -31.88 26.13 36.96
C PRO A 106 -30.46 26.23 36.40
N ARG A 107 -29.67 27.21 36.86
CA ARG A 107 -28.31 27.49 36.33
C ARG A 107 -27.36 26.29 36.39
N SER A 108 -27.57 25.39 37.34
CA SER A 108 -26.84 24.13 37.49
C SER A 108 -27.09 23.11 36.37
N VAL A 109 -28.13 23.28 35.54
CA VAL A 109 -28.41 22.37 34.41
C VAL A 109 -27.32 22.47 33.34
N PHE A 110 -26.76 23.65 33.08
CA PHE A 110 -25.71 23.84 32.06
C PHE A 110 -24.43 23.03 32.31
N PRO A 111 -23.80 23.07 33.52
CA PRO A 111 -22.66 22.22 33.79
C PRO A 111 -23.01 20.72 33.80
N LEU A 112 -24.20 20.35 34.30
CA LEU A 112 -24.66 18.95 34.25
C LEU A 112 -24.83 18.47 32.80
N TYR A 113 -25.41 19.30 31.94
CA TYR A 113 -25.57 19.05 30.52
C TYR A 113 -24.22 18.84 29.83
N ALA A 114 -23.22 19.69 30.12
CA ALA A 114 -21.88 19.54 29.57
C ALA A 114 -21.25 18.19 29.96
N VAL A 115 -21.35 17.79 31.24
CA VAL A 115 -20.83 16.50 31.73
C VAL A 115 -21.53 15.33 31.06
N PHE A 116 -22.87 15.33 31.01
CA PHE A 116 -23.63 14.28 30.35
C PHE A 116 -23.31 14.18 28.86
N LEU A 117 -23.21 15.32 28.18
CA LEU A 117 -22.94 15.34 26.74
C LEU A 117 -21.54 14.82 26.41
N VAL A 118 -20.51 15.21 27.17
CA VAL A 118 -19.16 14.63 27.03
C VAL A 118 -19.20 13.12 27.27
N GLY A 119 -19.91 12.66 28.30
CA GLY A 119 -20.06 11.23 28.60
C GLY A 119 -20.78 10.46 27.48
N PHE A 120 -21.95 10.94 27.05
CA PHE A 120 -22.77 10.31 26.01
C PHE A 120 -22.11 10.32 24.63
N LEU A 121 -21.24 11.29 24.34
CA LEU A 121 -20.45 11.30 23.11
C LEU A 121 -19.17 10.47 23.24
N GLY A 122 -18.49 10.54 24.38
CA GLY A 122 -17.19 9.93 24.60
C GLY A 122 -17.26 8.43 24.87
N VAL A 123 -18.20 7.98 25.70
CA VAL A 123 -18.30 6.57 26.13
C VAL A 123 -18.60 5.63 24.97
N PRO A 124 -19.61 5.87 24.09
CA PRO A 124 -19.84 5.00 22.93
C PRO A 124 -18.63 4.95 21.99
N ARG A 125 -17.93 6.08 21.81
CA ARG A 125 -16.72 6.17 21.00
C ARG A 125 -15.57 5.35 21.59
N PHE A 126 -15.40 5.43 22.91
CA PHE A 126 -14.40 4.67 23.66
C PHE A 126 -14.73 3.16 23.70
N LEU A 127 -15.99 2.80 23.87
CA LEU A 127 -16.42 1.40 23.92
C LEU A 127 -16.30 0.72 22.55
N TYR A 128 -16.70 1.40 21.47
CA TYR A 128 -16.44 0.95 20.11
C TYR A 128 -14.95 0.70 19.88
N ARG A 129 -14.09 1.62 20.36
CA ARG A 129 -12.64 1.42 20.33
C ARG A 129 -12.23 0.16 21.07
N LEU A 130 -12.64 -0.06 22.31
CA LEU A 130 -12.28 -1.26 23.07
C LEU A 130 -12.70 -2.56 22.35
N THR A 131 -13.85 -2.56 21.68
CA THR A 131 -14.31 -3.73 20.91
C THR A 131 -13.52 -3.96 19.62
N LYS A 132 -13.03 -2.89 18.97
CA LYS A 132 -12.24 -2.96 17.74
C LYS A 132 -10.75 -3.22 18.05
N ASP A 133 -10.25 -2.66 19.14
CA ASP A 133 -8.90 -2.84 19.70
C ASP A 133 -8.70 -4.27 20.25
N HIS A 134 -9.76 -5.01 20.63
CA HIS A 134 -9.61 -6.42 21.05
C HIS A 134 -9.21 -7.36 19.89
N ASN A 135 -9.50 -6.99 18.63
CA ASN A 135 -8.93 -7.63 17.44
C ASN A 135 -7.52 -7.08 17.08
N PHE A 136 -7.12 -5.97 17.71
CA PHE A 136 -5.87 -5.25 17.53
C PHE A 136 -5.02 -5.32 18.82
N ARG A 137 -4.89 -6.51 19.42
CA ARG A 137 -3.78 -6.75 20.35
C ARG A 137 -2.47 -6.53 19.59
N PRO A 138 -1.53 -5.70 20.07
CA PRO A 138 -0.16 -5.79 19.62
C PRO A 138 0.27 -7.21 19.96
N GLY A 139 0.37 -8.06 18.93
CA GLY A 139 1.14 -9.29 19.09
C GLY A 139 2.58 -8.89 19.40
N SER A 140 3.38 -9.80 19.92
CA SER A 140 4.83 -9.67 20.05
C SER A 140 5.57 -9.55 18.71
N GLY A 141 4.90 -9.09 17.65
CA GLY A 141 5.40 -8.96 16.29
C GLY A 141 5.87 -7.55 16.00
N GLN A 142 6.80 -7.43 15.07
CA GLN A 142 7.33 -6.18 14.57
C GLN A 142 6.21 -5.31 13.98
N GLN A 143 6.12 -4.05 14.40
CA GLN A 143 5.18 -3.08 13.87
C GLN A 143 5.55 -2.72 12.44
N VAL A 144 4.60 -2.84 11.53
CA VAL A 144 4.86 -2.75 10.09
C VAL A 144 4.16 -1.58 9.45
N LEU A 145 4.92 -0.80 8.69
CA LEU A 145 4.40 0.15 7.70
C LEU A 145 4.38 -0.53 6.33
N ILE A 146 3.26 -0.42 5.60
CA ILE A 146 3.15 -0.98 4.25
C ILE A 146 3.09 0.16 3.24
N VAL A 147 4.03 0.17 2.29
CA VAL A 147 4.06 1.13 1.18
C VAL A 147 3.30 0.52 0.00
N GLY A 148 2.22 1.18 -0.43
CA GLY A 148 1.32 0.71 -1.48
C GLY A 148 0.05 0.09 -0.91
N ALA A 149 -1.02 0.88 -0.88
CA ALA A 149 -2.39 0.51 -0.51
C ALA A 149 -3.19 -0.03 -1.72
N GLY A 150 -2.50 -0.59 -2.72
CA GLY A 150 -3.09 -1.24 -3.89
C GLY A 150 -3.50 -2.70 -3.63
N ARG A 151 -3.78 -3.45 -4.70
CA ARG A 151 -4.16 -4.88 -4.60
C ARG A 151 -3.08 -5.72 -3.91
N ALA A 152 -1.81 -5.46 -4.19
CA ALA A 152 -0.70 -6.20 -3.59
C ALA A 152 -0.60 -5.96 -2.08
N GLY A 153 -0.64 -4.70 -1.64
CA GLY A 153 -0.66 -4.37 -0.21
C GLY A 153 -1.90 -4.89 0.53
N GLU A 154 -3.07 -4.86 -0.11
CA GLU A 154 -4.28 -5.48 0.45
C GLU A 154 -4.10 -6.99 0.66
N MET A 155 -3.55 -7.69 -0.35
CA MET A 155 -3.26 -9.12 -0.26
C MET A 155 -2.25 -9.44 0.83
N LEU A 156 -1.19 -8.62 0.94
CA LEU A 156 -0.17 -8.75 1.97
C LEU A 156 -0.76 -8.63 3.37
N VAL A 157 -1.56 -7.59 3.65
CA VAL A 157 -2.22 -7.42 4.96
C VAL A 157 -3.13 -8.60 5.29
N ARG A 158 -3.91 -9.05 4.30
CA ARG A 158 -4.80 -10.20 4.49
C ARG A 158 -4.02 -11.46 4.85
N ASP A 159 -2.84 -11.65 4.29
CA ASP A 159 -1.99 -12.79 4.58
C ASP A 159 -1.29 -12.69 5.93
N LEU A 160 -0.79 -11.50 6.28
CA LEU A 160 -0.21 -11.20 7.60
C LEU A 160 -1.21 -11.44 8.73
N PHE A 161 -2.49 -11.15 8.54
CA PHE A 161 -3.53 -11.45 9.54
C PHE A 161 -3.95 -12.92 9.60
N ARG A 162 -3.68 -13.73 8.58
CA ARG A 162 -4.04 -15.16 8.56
C ARG A 162 -3.08 -16.03 9.34
N HIS A 163 -1.81 -15.61 9.48
CA HIS A 163 -0.78 -16.38 10.16
C HIS A 163 -0.80 -16.08 11.67
N VAL A 164 -1.00 -17.13 12.48
CA VAL A 164 -1.22 -17.04 13.94
C VAL A 164 0.06 -16.71 14.72
N GLU A 165 1.24 -17.05 14.17
CA GLU A 165 2.55 -16.66 14.68
C GLU A 165 2.88 -15.24 14.17
N ARG A 166 2.43 -14.23 14.91
CA ARG A 166 2.48 -12.81 14.52
C ARG A 166 3.91 -12.26 14.58
N SER A 167 4.76 -12.53 13.58
CA SER A 167 6.06 -11.87 13.44
C SER A 167 5.94 -10.43 12.93
N TYR A 168 4.88 -10.13 12.17
CA TYR A 168 4.60 -8.81 11.60
C TYR A 168 3.20 -8.36 11.98
N PHE A 169 3.07 -7.12 12.43
CA PHE A 169 1.81 -6.49 12.80
C PHE A 169 1.57 -5.24 11.95
N PRO A 170 0.67 -5.27 10.95
CA PRO A 170 0.36 -4.12 10.12
C PRO A 170 -0.24 -2.95 10.93
N VAL A 171 0.46 -1.82 10.98
CA VAL A 171 0.03 -0.62 11.73
C VAL A 171 -0.57 0.43 10.80
N ALA A 172 0.07 0.68 9.66
CA ALA A 172 -0.31 1.75 8.74
C ALA A 172 0.04 1.42 7.29
N PHE A 173 -0.63 2.13 6.37
CA PHE A 173 -0.30 2.20 4.96
C PHE A 173 0.18 3.61 4.59
N VAL A 174 1.07 3.71 3.61
CA VAL A 174 1.31 4.93 2.82
C VAL A 174 1.09 4.63 1.34
N ASP A 175 0.50 5.58 0.62
CA ASP A 175 0.24 5.45 -0.82
C ASP A 175 0.12 6.85 -1.44
N ASP A 176 0.78 7.07 -2.58
CA ASP A 176 0.80 8.37 -3.26
C ASP A 176 -0.53 8.72 -3.94
N ASP A 177 -1.45 7.75 -4.09
CA ASP A 177 -2.82 8.02 -4.53
C ASP A 177 -3.61 8.76 -3.43
N ARG A 178 -3.79 10.07 -3.63
CA ARG A 178 -4.59 10.94 -2.76
C ARG A 178 -6.01 10.44 -2.53
N ALA A 179 -6.60 9.68 -3.46
CA ALA A 179 -7.93 9.12 -3.29
C ALA A 179 -7.96 7.99 -2.24
N LYS A 180 -6.81 7.41 -1.89
CA LYS A 180 -6.68 6.38 -0.85
C LYS A 180 -6.36 6.96 0.51
N LEU A 181 -5.86 8.19 0.58
CA LEU A 181 -5.54 8.84 1.84
C LEU A 181 -6.73 8.82 2.80
N GLY A 182 -6.52 8.26 3.98
CA GLY A 182 -7.53 8.13 5.01
C GLY A 182 -8.49 6.95 4.86
N LYS A 183 -8.41 6.14 3.80
CA LYS A 183 -9.17 4.89 3.67
C LYS A 183 -8.61 3.81 4.60
N GLU A 184 -9.47 2.88 4.98
CA GLU A 184 -9.14 1.72 5.82
C GLU A 184 -9.24 0.44 4.98
N ILE A 185 -8.18 -0.35 4.97
CA ILE A 185 -8.03 -1.61 4.25
C ILE A 185 -7.77 -2.70 5.28
N HIS A 186 -8.72 -3.64 5.43
CA HIS A 186 -8.63 -4.73 6.42
C HIS A 186 -8.32 -4.27 7.86
N GLY A 187 -8.75 -3.06 8.25
CA GLY A 187 -8.49 -2.52 9.59
C GLY A 187 -7.27 -1.59 9.67
N VAL A 188 -6.43 -1.55 8.64
CA VAL A 188 -5.20 -0.75 8.56
C VAL A 188 -5.46 0.50 7.71
N ARG A 189 -5.02 1.67 8.14
CA ARG A 189 -5.35 2.95 7.49
C ARG A 189 -4.21 3.48 6.63
N VAL A 190 -4.56 4.12 5.51
CA VAL A 190 -3.62 4.94 4.73
C VAL A 190 -3.45 6.30 5.40
N VAL A 191 -2.25 6.55 5.95
CA VAL A 191 -1.98 7.71 6.82
C VAL A 191 -1.22 8.85 6.14
N GLY A 192 -0.53 8.56 5.03
CA GLY A 192 0.27 9.52 4.29
C GLY A 192 0.67 9.02 2.90
N ALA A 193 1.52 9.81 2.25
CA ALA A 193 2.20 9.50 1.00
C ALA A 193 3.60 8.93 1.25
N SER A 194 4.34 8.57 0.20
CA SER A 194 5.69 8.01 0.30
C SER A 194 6.67 9.00 0.97
N ASN A 195 6.48 10.31 0.80
CA ASN A 195 7.30 11.35 1.44
C ASN A 195 7.06 11.45 2.96
N ASP A 196 5.99 10.86 3.48
CA ASP A 196 5.65 10.92 4.91
C ASP A 196 6.25 9.72 5.68
N ILE A 197 7.00 8.82 5.01
CA ILE A 197 7.50 7.57 5.61
C ILE A 197 8.30 7.85 6.89
N VAL A 198 9.22 8.82 6.88
CA VAL A 198 10.06 9.16 8.04
C VAL A 198 9.21 9.60 9.24
N ASP A 199 8.22 10.47 9.01
CA ASP A 199 7.34 10.98 10.06
C ASP A 199 6.40 9.88 10.58
N VAL A 200 5.87 9.05 9.69
CA VAL A 200 4.99 7.93 10.03
C VAL A 200 5.74 6.87 10.85
N VAL A 201 6.98 6.54 10.48
CA VAL A 201 7.83 5.59 11.22
C VAL A 201 8.01 6.03 12.67
N ARG A 202 8.30 7.33 12.89
CA ARG A 202 8.46 7.89 14.24
C ARG A 202 7.14 7.97 15.00
N GLN A 203 6.08 8.44 14.36
CA GLN A 203 4.78 8.66 14.99
C GLN A 203 4.13 7.34 15.44
N TYR A 204 4.30 6.28 14.66
CA TYR A 204 3.65 4.98 14.87
C TYR A 204 4.59 3.90 15.41
N SER A 205 5.84 4.25 15.78
CA SER A 205 6.84 3.31 16.31
C SER A 205 7.00 2.06 15.43
N ILE A 206 7.21 2.28 14.14
CA ILE A 206 7.35 1.21 13.14
C ILE A 206 8.72 0.53 13.30
N ASP A 207 8.74 -0.80 13.28
CA ASP A 207 9.95 -1.62 13.36
C ASP A 207 10.48 -2.04 11.98
N VAL A 208 9.62 -2.11 10.96
CA VAL A 208 9.96 -2.55 9.60
C VAL A 208 9.01 -1.96 8.55
N VAL A 209 9.54 -1.67 7.36
CA VAL A 209 8.75 -1.21 6.21
C VAL A 209 8.62 -2.32 5.16
N LEU A 210 7.41 -2.58 4.69
CA LEU A 210 7.15 -3.53 3.60
C LEU A 210 6.66 -2.79 2.35
N ILE A 211 7.41 -2.89 1.26
CA ILE A 211 7.12 -2.24 -0.01
C ILE A 211 6.30 -3.21 -0.87
N ALA A 212 5.00 -2.91 -1.04
CA ALA A 212 4.02 -3.73 -1.75
C ALA A 212 3.56 -3.07 -3.06
N LEU A 213 4.54 -2.75 -3.92
CA LEU A 213 4.35 -2.04 -5.20
C LEU A 213 4.96 -2.82 -6.38
N PRO A 214 4.45 -4.02 -6.71
CA PRO A 214 5.05 -4.92 -7.70
C PRO A 214 5.01 -4.39 -9.14
N SER A 215 4.28 -3.29 -9.38
CA SER A 215 4.11 -2.63 -10.68
C SER A 215 4.59 -1.17 -10.68
N ALA A 216 5.28 -0.72 -9.64
CA ALA A 216 5.84 0.62 -9.60
C ALA A 216 7.04 0.75 -10.55
N SER A 217 7.28 1.95 -11.05
CA SER A 217 8.46 2.24 -11.86
C SER A 217 9.72 2.18 -10.96
N ALA A 218 10.89 1.94 -11.56
CA ALA A 218 12.13 1.94 -10.79
C ALA A 218 12.48 3.32 -10.20
N VAL A 219 11.99 4.39 -10.81
CA VAL A 219 12.12 5.75 -10.26
C VAL A 219 11.34 5.87 -8.96
N ASP A 220 10.09 5.41 -8.95
CA ASP A 220 9.25 5.43 -7.75
C ASP A 220 9.80 4.53 -6.65
N VAL A 221 10.25 3.32 -7.02
CA VAL A 221 10.85 2.37 -6.07
C VAL A 221 12.12 2.95 -5.45
N ARG A 222 12.98 3.60 -6.23
CA ARG A 222 14.18 4.27 -5.72
C ARG A 222 13.83 5.38 -4.74
N HIS A 223 12.87 6.24 -5.09
CA HIS A 223 12.39 7.30 -4.20
C HIS A 223 11.89 6.75 -2.86
N ILE A 224 11.09 5.68 -2.90
CA ILE A 224 10.59 5.02 -1.69
C ILE A 224 11.74 4.44 -0.84
N ILE A 225 12.75 3.86 -1.48
CA ILE A 225 13.91 3.29 -0.78
C ILE A 225 14.73 4.39 -0.10
N GLU A 226 14.95 5.54 -0.76
CA GLU A 226 15.63 6.70 -0.17
C GLU A 226 14.88 7.18 1.10
N GLU A 227 13.56 7.27 1.05
CA GLU A 227 12.72 7.60 2.22
C GLU A 227 12.80 6.53 3.33
N CYS A 228 12.84 5.24 2.96
CA CYS A 228 13.05 4.15 3.91
C CYS A 228 14.42 4.22 4.59
N GLU A 229 15.49 4.51 3.84
CA GLU A 229 16.85 4.66 4.37
C GLU A 229 16.94 5.82 5.37
N LEU A 230 16.30 6.96 5.06
CA LEU A 230 16.22 8.12 5.97
C LEU A 230 15.49 7.80 7.27
N SER A 231 14.54 6.86 7.24
CA SER A 231 13.78 6.46 8.43
C SER A 231 14.58 5.57 9.40
N GLY A 232 15.64 4.91 8.92
CA GLY A 232 16.56 4.10 9.74
C GLY A 232 16.02 2.73 10.19
N VAL A 233 14.86 2.30 9.68
CA VAL A 233 14.28 0.97 9.97
C VAL A 233 14.51 0.00 8.81
N PRO A 234 14.64 -1.31 9.07
CA PRO A 234 14.77 -2.30 8.01
C PRO A 234 13.56 -2.27 7.07
N PHE A 235 13.79 -2.55 5.79
CA PHE A 235 12.74 -2.61 4.78
C PHE A 235 12.86 -3.84 3.88
N ARG A 236 11.72 -4.34 3.39
CA ARG A 236 11.63 -5.48 2.46
C ARG A 236 10.64 -5.16 1.34
N ILE A 237 10.82 -5.80 0.19
CA ILE A 237 10.00 -5.57 -1.01
C ILE A 237 9.32 -6.86 -1.48
N THR A 238 8.09 -6.73 -1.98
CA THR A 238 7.38 -7.84 -2.66
C THR A 238 7.99 -8.10 -4.04
N PRO A 239 7.97 -9.36 -4.54
CA PRO A 239 8.43 -9.68 -5.89
C PRO A 239 7.70 -8.88 -6.97
N ARG A 240 8.34 -8.69 -8.13
CA ARG A 240 7.74 -7.96 -9.25
C ARG A 240 6.57 -8.74 -9.86
N LEU A 241 5.69 -8.05 -10.57
CA LEU A 241 4.50 -8.65 -11.16
C LEU A 241 4.84 -9.84 -12.08
N ASP A 242 5.93 -9.75 -12.86
CA ASP A 242 6.37 -10.83 -13.76
C ASP A 242 6.79 -12.09 -12.99
N ASP A 243 7.45 -11.92 -11.84
CA ASP A 243 7.87 -13.03 -10.98
C ASP A 243 6.67 -13.75 -10.37
N LEU A 244 5.64 -12.98 -9.99
CA LEU A 244 4.37 -13.49 -9.49
C LEU A 244 3.58 -14.24 -10.58
N LEU A 245 3.56 -13.72 -11.81
CA LEU A 245 2.85 -14.33 -12.94
C LEU A 245 3.54 -15.59 -13.46
N SER A 246 4.87 -15.66 -13.37
CA SER A 246 5.64 -16.85 -13.74
C SER A 246 5.49 -18.02 -12.76
N GLY A 247 4.78 -17.83 -11.63
CA GLY A 247 4.57 -18.83 -10.60
C GLY A 247 5.84 -19.16 -9.79
N LYS A 248 6.91 -18.38 -9.95
CA LYS A 248 8.18 -18.60 -9.26
C LYS A 248 8.13 -18.20 -7.79
N THR A 249 7.26 -17.25 -7.42
CA THR A 249 7.16 -16.68 -6.07
C THR A 249 5.74 -16.25 -5.73
N SER A 250 5.46 -16.02 -4.44
CA SER A 250 4.18 -15.49 -3.96
C SER A 250 4.30 -14.05 -3.47
N VAL A 251 3.18 -13.30 -3.43
CA VAL A 251 3.13 -11.92 -2.91
C VAL A 251 3.59 -11.84 -1.44
N SER A 252 3.41 -12.94 -0.70
CA SER A 252 3.78 -13.07 0.70
C SER A 252 5.28 -13.28 0.92
N GLU A 253 6.03 -13.57 -0.14
CA GLU A 253 7.45 -13.89 -0.08
C GLU A 253 8.29 -12.60 -0.14
N LEU A 254 8.39 -11.93 1.00
CA LEU A 254 9.12 -10.68 1.17
C LEU A 254 10.64 -10.92 1.08
N ARG A 255 11.32 -10.16 0.23
CA ARG A 255 12.78 -10.23 0.04
C ARG A 255 13.48 -8.91 0.31
N GLU A 256 14.80 -8.96 0.48
CA GLU A 256 15.63 -7.76 0.49
C GLU A 256 15.62 -7.09 -0.88
N VAL A 257 15.81 -5.77 -0.87
CA VAL A 257 15.88 -4.96 -2.08
C VAL A 257 17.16 -5.33 -2.84
N SER A 258 17.03 -5.60 -4.13
CA SER A 258 18.15 -5.97 -4.97
C SER A 258 18.53 -4.85 -5.93
N ILE A 259 19.74 -4.90 -6.49
CA ILE A 259 20.23 -3.87 -7.43
C ILE A 259 19.32 -3.79 -8.66
N GLU A 260 18.72 -4.91 -9.07
CA GLU A 260 17.78 -4.98 -10.19
C GLU A 260 16.50 -4.16 -9.96
N ASP A 261 16.06 -4.03 -8.70
CA ASP A 261 14.90 -3.21 -8.33
C ASP A 261 15.18 -1.73 -8.59
N LEU A 262 16.41 -1.30 -8.31
CA LEU A 262 16.89 0.08 -8.49
C LEU A 262 17.25 0.40 -9.94
N LEU A 263 17.75 -0.58 -10.70
CA LEU A 263 18.21 -0.38 -12.08
C LEU A 263 17.08 -0.32 -13.10
N GLY A 264 15.89 -0.83 -12.77
CA GLY A 264 14.71 -0.65 -13.61
C GLY A 264 14.94 -1.04 -15.06
N ARG A 265 15.17 -2.32 -15.35
CA ARG A 265 15.10 -2.74 -16.75
C ARG A 265 13.64 -2.71 -17.19
N ASP A 266 13.28 -1.70 -17.96
CA ASP A 266 12.28 -1.87 -19.01
C ASP A 266 12.78 -3.02 -19.88
N GLN A 267 12.11 -4.17 -19.83
CA GLN A 267 12.40 -5.20 -20.81
C GLN A 267 12.04 -4.62 -22.17
N VAL A 268 13.04 -4.46 -23.04
CA VAL A 268 12.80 -4.04 -24.42
C VAL A 268 11.89 -5.10 -25.05
N THR A 269 10.66 -4.72 -25.38
CA THR A 269 9.74 -5.59 -26.13
C THR A 269 10.34 -5.80 -27.51
N LEU A 270 10.88 -6.99 -27.75
CA LEU A 270 11.46 -7.38 -29.02
C LEU A 270 10.34 -7.54 -30.07
N ASP A 271 10.46 -6.86 -31.20
CA ASP A 271 9.60 -7.10 -32.37
C ASP A 271 10.02 -8.41 -33.04
N TRP A 272 9.42 -9.51 -32.56
CA TRP A 272 9.66 -10.85 -33.09
C TRP A 272 9.25 -10.99 -34.56
N GLY A 273 8.33 -10.15 -35.06
CA GLY A 273 7.93 -10.13 -36.46
C GLY A 273 9.06 -9.66 -37.36
N ALA A 274 9.64 -8.50 -37.03
CA ALA A 274 10.80 -7.95 -37.74
C ALA A 274 12.03 -8.87 -37.64
N ILE A 275 12.31 -9.40 -36.44
CA ILE A 275 13.44 -10.31 -36.22
C ILE A 275 13.28 -11.62 -37.00
N SER A 276 12.08 -12.21 -37.00
CA SER A 276 11.80 -13.43 -37.76
C SER A 276 11.97 -13.21 -39.26
N GLN A 277 11.45 -12.10 -39.80
CA GLN A 277 11.63 -11.76 -41.23
C GLN A 277 13.10 -11.55 -41.60
N GLY A 278 13.90 -10.98 -40.70
CA GLY A 278 15.33 -10.74 -40.93
C GLY A 278 16.20 -12.01 -40.94
N LEU A 279 15.80 -13.05 -40.20
CA LEU A 279 16.63 -14.25 -39.98
C LEU A 279 16.13 -15.51 -40.70
N ARG A 280 14.85 -15.58 -41.03
CA ARG A 280 14.27 -16.75 -41.70
C ARG A 280 14.93 -16.99 -43.06
N GLY A 281 15.38 -18.21 -43.29
CA GLY A 281 16.05 -18.61 -44.54
C GLY A 281 17.41 -17.95 -44.79
N LYS A 282 18.02 -17.33 -43.77
CA LYS A 282 19.38 -16.76 -43.86
C LYS A 282 20.43 -17.68 -43.26
N SER A 283 21.67 -17.57 -43.73
CA SER A 283 22.84 -18.13 -43.03
C SER A 283 23.25 -17.19 -41.90
N VAL A 284 23.34 -17.71 -40.68
CA VAL A 284 23.60 -16.90 -39.47
C VAL A 284 24.83 -17.45 -38.76
N LEU A 285 25.83 -16.60 -38.53
CA LEU A 285 27.02 -16.92 -37.75
C LEU A 285 26.90 -16.31 -36.35
N VAL A 286 27.08 -17.11 -35.31
CA VAL A 286 27.17 -16.64 -33.91
C VAL A 286 28.58 -16.89 -33.41
N THR A 287 29.35 -15.83 -33.14
CA THR A 287 30.66 -15.95 -32.49
C THR A 287 30.51 -15.92 -30.97
N GLY A 288 31.34 -16.65 -30.24
CA GLY A 288 31.14 -16.88 -28.80
C GLY A 288 29.86 -17.69 -28.52
N GLY A 289 29.42 -18.50 -29.49
CA GLY A 289 28.12 -19.14 -29.49
C GLY A 289 27.93 -20.25 -28.44
N GLY A 290 29.02 -20.74 -27.83
CA GLY A 290 28.97 -21.65 -26.70
C GLY A 290 28.92 -20.93 -25.34
N GLY A 291 29.17 -19.62 -25.29
CA GLY A 291 29.07 -18.81 -24.08
C GLY A 291 27.62 -18.60 -23.60
N SER A 292 27.45 -17.97 -22.44
CA SER A 292 26.13 -17.74 -21.84
C SER A 292 25.16 -16.96 -22.74
N ILE A 293 25.62 -15.84 -23.31
CA ILE A 293 24.82 -15.01 -24.23
C ILE A 293 24.71 -15.69 -25.60
N GLY A 294 25.82 -16.19 -26.13
CA GLY A 294 25.86 -16.79 -27.46
C GLY A 294 24.99 -18.04 -27.59
N SER A 295 24.95 -18.88 -26.56
CA SER A 295 24.10 -20.09 -26.55
C SER A 295 22.61 -19.74 -26.55
N GLU A 296 22.23 -18.67 -25.85
CA GLU A 296 20.86 -18.18 -25.85
C GLU A 296 20.46 -17.59 -27.21
N LEU A 297 21.36 -16.84 -27.86
CA LEU A 297 21.16 -16.40 -29.24
C LEU A 297 20.98 -17.59 -30.17
N CYS A 298 21.82 -18.63 -30.06
CA CYS A 298 21.71 -19.82 -30.89
C CYS A 298 20.34 -20.52 -30.71
N ARG A 299 19.86 -20.66 -29.47
CA ARG A 299 18.52 -21.22 -29.17
C ARG A 299 17.40 -20.41 -29.83
N GLN A 300 17.44 -19.08 -29.70
CA GLN A 300 16.41 -18.21 -30.26
C GLN A 300 16.43 -18.22 -31.78
N ILE A 301 17.60 -18.10 -32.39
CA ILE A 301 17.77 -18.15 -33.85
C ILE A 301 17.27 -19.49 -34.41
N SER A 302 17.54 -20.60 -33.73
CA SER A 302 17.12 -21.94 -34.16
C SER A 302 15.59 -22.09 -34.31
N ARG A 303 14.81 -21.33 -33.52
CA ARG A 303 13.33 -21.31 -33.60
C ARG A 303 12.80 -20.50 -34.79
N LEU A 304 13.64 -19.70 -35.44
CA LEU A 304 13.26 -18.78 -36.52
C LEU A 304 13.50 -19.36 -37.92
N SER A 305 13.82 -20.65 -38.01
CA SER A 305 14.06 -21.37 -39.27
C SER A 305 15.08 -20.69 -40.18
N PRO A 306 16.33 -20.49 -39.73
CA PRO A 306 17.41 -20.04 -40.61
C PRO A 306 17.72 -21.11 -41.66
N ALA A 307 18.34 -20.71 -42.76
CA ALA A 307 18.82 -21.67 -43.76
C ALA A 307 20.04 -22.44 -43.27
N LEU A 308 20.86 -21.81 -42.43
CA LEU A 308 22.05 -22.40 -41.83
C LEU A 308 22.41 -21.64 -40.54
N LEU A 309 22.70 -22.37 -39.46
CA LEU A 309 23.29 -21.80 -38.25
C LEU A 309 24.76 -22.25 -38.13
N ILE A 310 25.67 -21.28 -38.02
CA ILE A 310 27.09 -21.52 -37.75
C ILE A 310 27.40 -21.02 -36.34
N VAL A 311 27.94 -21.89 -35.49
CA VAL A 311 28.34 -21.57 -34.12
C VAL A 311 29.86 -21.59 -34.05
N ALA A 312 30.45 -20.44 -33.76
CA ALA A 312 31.90 -20.28 -33.60
C ALA A 312 32.23 -19.95 -32.14
N ASP A 313 33.17 -20.67 -31.54
CA ASP A 313 33.65 -20.40 -30.18
C ASP A 313 35.10 -20.88 -30.03
N ARG A 314 35.81 -20.37 -29.03
CA ARG A 314 37.17 -20.83 -28.68
C ARG A 314 37.16 -21.98 -27.66
N GLY A 315 36.05 -22.16 -26.94
CA GLY A 315 35.89 -23.20 -25.93
C GLY A 315 35.31 -24.48 -26.51
N GLU A 316 36.13 -25.53 -26.60
CA GLU A 316 35.72 -26.84 -27.14
C GLU A 316 34.55 -27.45 -26.36
N PHE A 317 34.60 -27.42 -25.02
CA PHE A 317 33.52 -27.92 -24.16
C PHE A 317 32.20 -27.18 -24.40
N ASN A 318 32.25 -25.86 -24.54
CA ASN A 318 31.08 -25.02 -24.76
C ASN A 318 30.44 -25.31 -26.12
N LEU A 319 31.27 -25.42 -27.16
CA LEU A 319 30.87 -25.81 -28.52
C LEU A 319 30.19 -27.17 -28.55
N TYR A 320 30.80 -28.17 -27.91
CA TYR A 320 30.24 -29.51 -27.85
C TYR A 320 28.89 -29.53 -27.14
N SER A 321 28.79 -28.83 -26.01
CA SER A 321 27.57 -28.76 -25.21
C SER A 321 26.40 -28.13 -25.98
N ILE A 322 26.63 -26.98 -26.62
CA ILE A 322 25.58 -26.31 -27.41
C ILE A 322 25.25 -27.09 -28.69
N GLU A 323 26.22 -27.77 -29.31
CA GLU A 323 25.97 -28.64 -30.46
C GLU A 323 25.01 -29.76 -30.11
N MET A 324 25.28 -30.49 -29.01
CA MET A 324 24.41 -31.58 -28.56
C MET A 324 22.99 -31.09 -28.27
N GLU A 325 22.87 -29.97 -27.56
CA GLU A 325 21.59 -29.35 -27.20
C GLU A 325 20.76 -28.98 -28.44
N LEU A 326 21.37 -28.30 -29.41
CA LEU A 326 20.69 -27.84 -30.62
C LEU A 326 20.35 -28.99 -31.56
N ARG A 327 21.24 -29.99 -31.72
CA ARG A 327 20.93 -31.18 -32.55
C ARG A 327 19.78 -31.99 -31.95
N ALA A 328 19.70 -32.11 -30.63
CA ALA A 328 18.61 -32.80 -29.96
C ALA A 328 17.27 -32.05 -30.10
N SER A 329 17.30 -30.72 -29.97
CA SER A 329 16.09 -29.89 -29.96
C SER A 329 15.60 -29.52 -31.36
N PHE A 330 16.50 -29.41 -32.34
CA PHE A 330 16.22 -28.99 -33.71
C PHE A 330 16.90 -29.92 -34.73
N PRO A 331 16.46 -31.19 -34.87
CA PRO A 331 17.15 -32.19 -35.70
C PRO A 331 17.21 -31.83 -37.19
N SER A 332 16.26 -31.02 -37.67
CA SER A 332 16.17 -30.58 -39.06
C SER A 332 16.94 -29.29 -39.37
N LEU A 333 17.54 -28.65 -38.36
CA LEU A 333 18.33 -27.42 -38.53
C LEU A 333 19.70 -27.76 -39.12
N PRO A 334 20.07 -27.19 -40.29
CA PRO A 334 21.45 -27.25 -40.76
C PRO A 334 22.34 -26.48 -39.77
N LEU A 335 23.21 -27.22 -39.07
CA LEU A 335 24.06 -26.71 -37.99
C LEU A 335 25.52 -27.08 -38.24
N HIS A 336 26.39 -26.07 -38.27
CA HIS A 336 27.84 -26.23 -38.31
C HIS A 336 28.50 -25.58 -37.11
N VAL A 337 29.44 -26.29 -36.51
CA VAL A 337 30.22 -25.80 -35.37
C VAL A 337 31.68 -25.62 -35.76
N ARG A 338 32.30 -24.54 -35.27
CA ARG A 338 33.70 -24.18 -35.57
C ARG A 338 34.42 -23.76 -34.30
N LEU A 339 35.41 -24.55 -33.92
CA LEU A 339 36.38 -24.17 -32.89
C LEU A 339 37.36 -23.15 -33.50
N VAL A 340 37.19 -21.89 -33.14
CA VAL A 340 37.96 -20.77 -33.68
C VAL A 340 38.05 -19.64 -32.67
N ASP A 341 39.23 -19.02 -32.57
CA ASP A 341 39.39 -17.76 -31.88
C ASP A 341 39.03 -16.61 -32.83
N VAL A 342 38.13 -15.72 -32.42
CA VAL A 342 37.74 -14.56 -33.21
C VAL A 342 38.87 -13.56 -33.44
N THR A 343 39.94 -13.64 -32.64
CA THR A 343 41.15 -12.83 -32.82
C THR A 343 42.06 -13.35 -33.93
N ASP A 344 41.86 -14.59 -34.40
CA ASP A 344 42.56 -15.14 -35.56
C ASP A 344 41.84 -14.73 -36.86
N ALA A 345 42.35 -13.68 -37.49
CA ALA A 345 41.80 -13.13 -38.72
C ALA A 345 41.75 -14.16 -39.87
N ALA A 346 42.80 -14.98 -40.04
CA ALA A 346 42.87 -15.94 -41.14
C ALA A 346 41.86 -17.07 -40.94
N ALA A 347 41.67 -17.53 -39.70
CA ALA A 347 40.68 -18.54 -39.38
C ALA A 347 39.25 -18.02 -39.59
N ILE A 348 38.96 -16.78 -39.17
CA ILE A 348 37.66 -16.15 -39.40
C ILE A 348 37.40 -15.91 -40.89
N GLU A 349 38.38 -15.41 -41.64
CA GLU A 349 38.26 -15.27 -43.11
C GLU A 349 37.89 -16.58 -43.78
N LYS A 350 38.47 -17.70 -43.33
CA LYS A 350 38.10 -19.03 -43.81
C LYS A 350 36.65 -19.41 -43.48
N VAL A 351 36.18 -19.12 -42.26
CA VAL A 351 34.75 -19.33 -41.90
C VAL A 351 33.82 -18.52 -42.80
N PHE A 352 34.17 -17.26 -43.09
CA PHE A 352 33.39 -16.43 -44.00
C PHE A 352 33.42 -16.95 -45.45
N ALA A 353 34.56 -17.44 -45.92
CA ALA A 353 34.70 -18.02 -47.26
C ALA A 353 33.88 -19.31 -47.42
N ASP A 354 33.94 -20.21 -46.43
CA ASP A 354 33.27 -21.51 -46.43
C ASP A 354 31.73 -21.37 -46.35
N TYR A 355 31.23 -20.46 -45.51
CA TYR A 355 29.81 -20.43 -45.14
C TYR A 355 29.03 -19.21 -45.59
N LYS A 356 29.73 -18.12 -45.97
CA LYS A 356 29.13 -16.86 -46.47
C LYS A 356 27.91 -16.42 -45.64
N PRO A 357 28.09 -16.13 -44.33
CA PRO A 357 26.99 -15.76 -43.45
C PRO A 357 26.30 -14.47 -43.92
N ASN A 358 24.98 -14.44 -43.92
CA ASN A 358 24.20 -13.23 -44.19
C ASN A 358 24.15 -12.30 -42.97
N VAL A 359 24.11 -12.88 -41.77
CA VAL A 359 24.01 -12.15 -40.50
C VAL A 359 25.05 -12.69 -39.53
N VAL A 360 25.73 -11.80 -38.82
CA VAL A 360 26.73 -12.15 -37.81
C VAL A 360 26.31 -11.58 -36.46
N PHE A 361 26.10 -12.45 -35.48
CA PHE A 361 25.95 -12.07 -34.08
C PHE A 361 27.29 -12.26 -33.39
N HIS A 362 27.91 -11.15 -32.98
CA HIS A 362 29.20 -11.19 -32.29
C HIS A 362 29.00 -11.22 -30.77
N ALA A 363 29.11 -12.40 -30.15
CA ALA A 363 29.02 -12.60 -28.70
C ALA A 363 30.34 -13.09 -28.09
N ALA A 364 31.44 -13.10 -28.85
CA ALA A 364 32.77 -13.51 -28.43
C ALA A 364 33.53 -12.50 -27.55
N ALA A 365 32.81 -11.59 -26.85
CA ALA A 365 33.40 -10.63 -25.94
C ALA A 365 33.72 -11.31 -24.61
N TYR A 366 34.97 -11.76 -24.44
CA TYR A 366 35.43 -12.35 -23.18
C TYR A 366 35.71 -11.25 -22.15
N LYS A 367 34.65 -10.77 -21.49
CA LYS A 367 34.74 -9.88 -20.33
C LYS A 367 34.55 -10.71 -19.05
N HIS A 368 35.55 -10.75 -18.20
CA HIS A 368 35.34 -11.11 -16.81
C HIS A 368 34.60 -9.93 -16.16
N VAL A 369 33.33 -10.14 -15.82
CA VAL A 369 32.65 -9.29 -14.84
C VAL A 369 32.85 -10.01 -13.51
N PRO A 370 33.63 -9.46 -12.56
CA PRO A 370 33.90 -10.09 -11.26
C PRO A 370 32.63 -10.23 -10.41
#